data_AF-A0A961EU83-F1
#
_entry.id   AF-A0A961EU83-F1
#
_cell.length_a   1.000
_cell.length_b   1.000
_cell.length_c   1.000
_cell.angle_alpha   90.00
_cell.angle_beta   90.00
_cell.angle_gamma   90.00
#
_symmetry.space_group_name_H-M   'P 1'
#
loop_
_entity.id
_entity.type
_entity.pdbx_description
1 polymer ?
#
loop_
_entity_poly.entity_id
_entity_poly.type
_entity_poly.pdbx_seq_one_letter_code
_entity_poly.pdbx_strand_id
1 'polypeptide(L)' 'HFCAYEWEGIRIEIADAERSLIRSEKSQPWQTIELDFSHASTVVADDMNLSVMDRSALIAYKNLLNREVDRLDLREI' A
#
# COMPACT_ATOMS: atom_id res chain seq x y z
N HIS A 1 -4.27 8.76 9.95
CA HIS A 1 -3.13 8.66 10.89
C HIS A 1 -2.09 7.74 10.26
N PHE A 2 -0.79 8.07 10.36
CA PHE A 2 0.31 7.25 9.85
C PHE A 2 1.29 7.00 10.98
N CYS A 3 1.72 5.76 11.14
CA CYS A 3 2.81 5.38 12.03
C CYS A 3 3.65 4.27 11.42
N ALA A 4 4.91 4.21 11.82
CA ALA A 4 5.84 3.16 11.40
C ALA A 4 6.45 2.53 12.65
N TYR A 5 6.55 1.21 12.64
CA TYR A 5 7.16 0.40 13.69
C TYR A 5 8.27 -0.44 13.07
N GLU A 6 9.30 -0.75 13.86
CA GLU A 6 10.25 -1.81 13.53
C GLU A 6 9.92 -3.03 14.38
N TRP A 7 9.69 -4.15 13.72
CA TRP A 7 9.45 -5.44 14.37
C TRP A 7 10.41 -6.46 13.77
N GLU A 8 11.29 -7.02 14.60
CA GLU A 8 12.32 -8.00 14.18
C GLU A 8 13.16 -7.54 12.97
N GLY A 9 13.43 -6.24 12.86
CA GLY A 9 14.17 -5.65 11.74
C GLY A 9 13.35 -5.43 10.47
N ILE A 10 12.04 -5.74 10.50
CA ILE A 10 11.09 -5.45 9.43
C ILE A 10 10.35 -4.16 9.77
N ARG A 11 10.35 -3.22 8.84
CA ARG A 11 9.58 -1.98 8.97
C ARG A 11 8.12 -2.24 8.59
N ILE A 12 7.23 -1.99 9.55
CA ILE A 12 5.78 -2.10 9.38
C ILE A 12 5.20 -0.68 9.37
N GLU A 13 4.51 -0.33 8.30
CA GLU A 13 3.84 0.96 8.17
C GLU A 13 2.32 0.77 8.27
N ILE A 14 1.68 1.57 9.13
CA ILE A 14 0.24 1.54 9.36
C ILE A 14 -0.32 2.91 9.00
N ALA A 15 -1.27 2.91 8.07
CA ALA A 15 -1.91 4.10 7.55
C ALA A 15 -3.43 3.95 7.59
N ASP A 16 -4.11 5.01 8.00
CA ASP A 16 -5.57 5.13 7.92
C ASP A 16 -5.97 5.39 6.47
N ALA A 17 -6.66 4.45 5.83
CA ALA A 17 -6.99 4.56 4.42
C ALA A 17 -7.84 5.80 4.07
N GLU A 18 -8.73 6.25 4.96
CA GLU A 18 -9.63 7.38 4.67
C GLU A 18 -8.97 8.74 4.89
N ARG A 19 -7.93 8.78 5.73
CA ARG A 19 -7.32 10.04 6.20
C ARG A 19 -5.85 10.20 5.82
N SER A 20 -5.26 9.21 5.17
CA SER A 20 -3.85 9.27 4.79
C SER A 20 -3.71 10.02 3.48
N LEU A 21 -2.94 11.11 3.54
CA LEU A 21 -2.47 11.76 2.35
C LEU A 21 -1.20 11.03 1.89
N ILE A 22 -1.09 10.84 0.60
CA ILE A 22 0.11 10.31 -0.03
C ILE A 22 0.75 11.39 -0.89
N ARG A 23 2.07 11.29 -1.01
CA ARG A 23 2.85 12.09 -1.95
C ARG A 23 3.33 11.17 -3.06
N SER A 24 2.92 11.45 -4.28
CA SER A 24 3.47 10.78 -5.46
C SER A 24 4.69 11.54 -5.97
N GLU A 25 5.58 10.88 -6.71
CA GLU A 25 6.66 11.59 -7.43
C GLU A 25 6.12 12.50 -8.53
N LYS A 26 4.88 12.26 -9.01
CA LYS A 26 4.24 13.02 -10.09
C LYS A 26 3.49 14.27 -9.61
N SER A 27 3.09 14.34 -8.34
CA SER A 27 2.28 15.42 -7.77
C SER A 27 2.98 16.09 -6.58
N GLN A 28 3.21 17.40 -6.70
CA GLN A 28 3.86 18.19 -5.65
C GLN A 28 3.00 18.41 -4.38
N PRO A 29 1.65 18.58 -4.43
CA PRO A 29 0.86 18.57 -3.20
C PRO A 29 0.57 17.14 -2.74
N TRP A 30 0.46 16.97 -1.42
CA TRP A 30 -0.11 15.78 -0.78
C TRP A 30 -1.55 15.57 -1.28
N GLN A 31 -1.88 14.35 -1.70
CA GLN A 31 -3.19 14.00 -2.25
C GLN A 31 -3.86 12.94 -1.38
N THR A 32 -5.17 13.05 -1.20
CA THR A 32 -5.97 11.96 -0.66
C THR A 32 -6.09 10.89 -1.73
N ILE A 33 -5.80 9.64 -1.39
CA ILE A 33 -6.18 8.49 -2.19
C ILE A 33 -7.34 7.81 -1.50
N GLU A 34 -8.40 7.55 -2.25
CA GLU A 34 -9.40 6.56 -1.85
C GLU A 34 -8.88 5.17 -2.24
N LEU A 35 -8.55 4.36 -1.23
CA LEU A 35 -8.22 2.96 -1.41
C LEU A 35 -9.51 2.15 -1.36
N ASP A 36 -9.82 1.48 -2.46
CA ASP A 36 -10.96 0.56 -2.51
C ASP A 36 -10.53 -0.85 -2.08
N PHE A 37 -11.06 -1.30 -0.94
CA PHE A 37 -10.84 -2.65 -0.40
C PHE A 37 -12.04 -3.58 -0.64
N SER A 38 -13.06 -3.15 -1.40
CA SER A 38 -14.26 -3.94 -1.67
C SER A 38 -13.97 -5.29 -2.33
N HIS A 39 -12.85 -5.38 -3.04
CA HIS A 39 -12.37 -6.58 -3.73
C HIS A 39 -11.15 -7.22 -3.06
N ALA A 40 -10.93 -6.99 -1.77
CA ALA A 40 -9.84 -7.63 -1.05
C ALA A 40 -9.94 -9.17 -1.12
N SER A 41 -8.79 -9.81 -1.28
CA SER A 41 -8.66 -11.27 -1.28
C SER A 41 -8.19 -11.74 0.10
N THR A 42 -8.55 -12.97 0.48
CA THR A 42 -8.04 -13.58 1.70
C THR A 42 -6.87 -14.49 1.37
N VAL A 43 -5.75 -14.31 2.07
CA VAL A 43 -4.59 -15.21 2.04
C VAL A 43 -4.37 -15.79 3.42
N VAL A 44 -4.01 -17.07 3.48
CA VAL A 44 -3.64 -17.73 4.75
C VAL A 44 -2.13 -17.61 4.92
N ALA A 45 -1.68 -17.01 6.02
CA ALA A 45 -0.28 -16.95 6.42
C ALA A 45 -0.18 -17.23 7.92
N ASP A 46 0.68 -18.19 8.31
CA ASP A 46 0.86 -18.62 9.70
C ASP A 46 -0.47 -18.87 10.44
N ASP A 47 -1.37 -19.62 9.79
CA ASP A 47 -2.72 -19.94 10.27
C ASP A 47 -3.65 -18.73 10.50
N MET A 48 -3.24 -17.54 10.05
CA MET A 48 -4.06 -16.32 10.07
C MET A 48 -4.66 -16.05 8.70
N ASN A 49 -5.95 -15.70 8.69
CA ASN A 49 -6.63 -15.19 7.50
C ASN A 49 -6.33 -13.70 7.36
N LEU A 50 -5.49 -13.34 6.39
CA LEU A 50 -5.13 -11.97 6.09
C LEU A 50 -5.95 -11.45 4.91
N SER A 51 -6.60 -10.30 5.10
CA SER A 51 -7.22 -9.56 4.00
C SER A 51 -6.14 -8.75 3.29
N VAL A 52 -5.92 -9.05 2.01
CA VAL A 52 -4.94 -8.38 1.16
C VAL A 52 -5.63 -7.67 0.01
N MET A 53 -5.06 -6.54 -0.40
CA MET A 53 -5.54 -5.80 -1.56
C MET A 53 -5.45 -6.67 -2.82
N ASP A 54 -6.45 -6.57 -3.69
CA ASP A 54 -6.40 -7.23 -5.00
C ASP A 54 -5.16 -6.78 -5.79
N ARG A 55 -4.59 -7.69 -6.58
CA ARG A 55 -3.37 -7.41 -7.35
C ARG A 55 -3.54 -6.23 -8.31
N SER A 56 -4.69 -6.12 -8.98
CA SER A 56 -4.94 -5.02 -9.93
C SER A 56 -5.05 -3.67 -9.22
N ALA A 57 -5.71 -3.63 -8.06
CA ALA A 57 -5.78 -2.46 -7.20
C ALA A 57 -4.39 -2.06 -6.67
N LEU A 58 -3.57 -3.03 -6.27
CA LEU A 58 -2.20 -2.79 -5.82
C LEU A 58 -1.34 -2.19 -6.95
N ILE A 59 -1.46 -2.74 -8.17
CA ILE A 59 -0.73 -2.21 -9.34
C ILE A 59 -1.17 -0.77 -9.65
N ALA A 60 -2.47 -0.47 -9.60
CA ALA A 60 -2.99 0.88 -9.81
C ALA A 60 -2.46 1.85 -8.76
N TYR A 61 -2.46 1.45 -7.50
CA TYR A 61 -1.94 2.22 -6.37
C TYR A 61 -0.44 2.53 -6.53
N LYS A 62 0.38 1.52 -6.84
CA LYS A 62 1.84 1.70 -7.04
C LYS A 62 2.16 2.59 -8.24
N ASN A 63 1.39 2.48 -9.34
CA ASN A 63 1.53 3.36 -10.50
C ASN A 63 1.19 4.82 -10.19
N LEU A 64 0.25 5.05 -9.26
CA LEU A 64 -0.14 6.38 -8.81
C LEU A 64 0.95 7.02 -7.93
N LEU A 65 1.54 6.25 -7.00
CA LEU A 65 2.67 6.70 -6.20
C LEU A 65 3.92 6.97 -7.04
N ASN A 66 4.21 6.07 -7.97
CA ASN A 66 5.32 6.13 -8.92
C ASN A 66 6.67 6.42 -8.26
N ARG A 67 6.94 5.91 -7.04
CA ARG A 67 8.25 6.07 -6.42
C ARG A 67 9.24 5.09 -7.03
N GLU A 68 10.53 5.32 -6.85
CA GLU A 68 11.57 4.38 -7.31
C GLU A 68 11.33 2.95 -6.83
N VAL A 69 10.98 2.79 -5.55
CA VAL A 69 10.66 1.48 -4.96
C VAL A 69 9.42 0.84 -5.59
N ASP A 70 8.37 1.63 -5.86
CA ASP A 70 7.13 1.12 -6.46
C ASP A 70 7.38 0.60 -7.89
N ARG A 71 8.26 1.27 -8.65
CA ARG A 71 8.63 0.84 -10.01
C ARG A 71 9.41 -0.47 -10.02
N LEU A 72 10.23 -0.71 -9.00
CA LEU A 72 10.95 -1.98 -8.85
C LEU A 72 9.97 -3.09 -8.51
N ASP A 73 9.10 -2.87 -7.53
CA ASP A 73 8.11 -3.86 -7.12
C ASP A 73 7.17 -4.27 -8.27
N LEU A 74 6.74 -3.32 -9.11
CA LEU A 74 5.87 -3.61 -10.26
C LEU A 74 6.53 -4.50 -11.33
N ARG A 75 7.85 -4.64 -11.35
CA ARG A 75 8.55 -5.55 -12.28
C ARG A 75 8.54 -6.99 -11.82
N GLU A 76 8.42 -7.21 -10.52
CA GLU A 76 8.46 -8.53 -9.87
C GLU A 76 7.04 -9.14 -9.67
N ILE A 77 5.99 -8.36 -9.94
CA ILE A 77 4.58 -8.76 -9.81
C ILE A 77 4.05 -9.23 -11.15
#